data_AF-A0A7W6KRC0-F1
#
_entry.id   AF-A0A7W6KRC0-F1
#
_cell.length_a   1.000
_cell.length_b   1.000
_cell.length_c   1.000
_cell.angle_alpha   90.00
_cell.angle_beta   90.00
_cell.angle_gamma   90.00
#
_symmetry.space_group_name_H-M   'P 1'
#
loop_
_entity.id
_entity.type
_entity.pdbx_description
1 polymer ?
#
loop_
_entity_poly.entity_id
_entity_poly.type
_entity_poly.pdbx_seq_one_letter_code
_entity_poly.pdbx_strand_id
1 'polypeptide(L)' 'MAASCLDTHPPFCDAFILDILVVIGTILLIARVGETPSAWHSAGMPGGDEANKAFEDKYIPQIRHLG' A
#
# COMPACT_ATOMS: atom_id res chain seq x y z
N MET A 1 4.33 15.70 18.39
CA MET A 1 3.19 14.81 18.10
C MET A 1 3.64 13.40 17.73
N ALA A 2 4.61 13.21 16.80
CA ALA A 2 5.14 11.88 16.49
C ALA A 2 5.86 11.20 17.68
N ALA A 3 6.70 11.93 18.42
CA ALA A 3 7.46 11.38 19.55
C ALA A 3 6.55 10.80 20.66
N SER A 4 5.53 11.55 21.11
CA SER A 4 4.61 11.07 22.16
C SER A 4 3.71 9.91 21.72
N CYS A 5 3.50 9.76 20.41
CA CYS A 5 2.72 8.65 19.83
C CYS A 5 3.54 7.36 19.90
N LEU A 6 4.81 7.41 19.47
CA LEU A 6 5.73 6.27 19.48
C LEU A 6 5.93 5.69 20.88
N ASP A 7 5.86 6.53 21.92
CA ASP A 7 6.02 6.12 23.31
C ASP A 7 4.77 5.44 23.91
N THR A 8 3.58 5.71 23.38
CA THR A 8 2.30 5.27 23.99
C THR A 8 1.55 4.24 23.15
N HIS A 9 1.66 4.30 21.83
CA HIS A 9 1.01 3.37 20.89
C HIS A 9 1.92 3.02 19.69
N PRO A 10 3.10 2.40 19.91
CA PRO A 10 4.11 2.17 18.88
C PRO A 10 3.57 1.57 17.56
N PRO A 11 2.81 0.45 17.55
CA PRO A 11 2.42 -0.19 16.29
C PRO A 11 1.44 0.65 15.46
N PHE A 12 0.60 1.46 16.10
CA PHE A 12 -0.30 2.37 15.39
C PHE A 12 0.49 3.50 14.72
N CYS A 13 1.42 4.11 15.45
CA CYS A 13 2.21 5.22 14.94
C CYS A 13 3.17 4.76 13.83
N ASP A 14 3.73 3.56 13.96
CA ASP A 14 4.56 2.93 12.93
C ASP A 14 3.76 2.69 11.65
N ALA A 15 2.56 2.10 11.76
CA ALA A 15 1.67 1.90 10.61
C ALA A 15 1.28 3.23 9.94
N PHE A 16 0.93 4.25 10.73
CA PHE A 16 0.58 5.57 10.21
C PHE A 16 1.75 6.26 9.49
N ILE A 17 2.97 6.15 10.02
CA ILE A 17 4.17 6.68 9.38
C ILE A 17 4.46 5.92 8.08
N LEU A 18 4.31 4.59 8.08
CA LEU A 18 4.45 3.77 6.89
C LEU A 18 3.43 4.16 5.81
N ASP A 19 2.17 4.40 6.16
CA ASP A 19 1.15 4.84 5.21
C ASP A 19 1.52 6.18 4.57
N ILE A 20 2.01 7.15 5.35
CA ILE A 20 2.46 8.45 4.80
C ILE A 20 3.65 8.29 3.86
N LEU A 21 4.67 7.53 4.26
CA LEU A 21 5.91 7.41 3.48
C LEU A 21 5.72 6.54 2.24
N VAL A 22 5.13 5.36 2.42
CA VAL A 22 5.03 4.32 1.39
C VAL A 22 3.81 4.57 0.52
N VAL A 23 2.62 4.65 1.11
CA VAL A 23 1.38 4.76 0.32
C VAL A 23 1.30 6.14 -0.31
N ILE A 24 1.49 7.23 0.44
CA ILE A 24 1.32 8.57 -0.14
C ILE A 24 2.59 9.03 -0.85
N GLY A 25 3.73 9.03 -0.16
CA GLY A 25 4.98 9.58 -0.69
C GLY A 25 5.48 8.88 -1.95
N THR A 26 5.50 7.55 -1.95
CA THR A 26 6.06 6.76 -3.07
C THR A 26 5.14 6.78 -4.29
N ILE A 27 3.82 6.61 -4.10
CA ILE A 27 2.84 6.70 -5.19
C ILE A 27 2.95 8.05 -5.91
N LEU A 28 3.05 9.16 -5.17
CA LEU A 28 3.19 10.49 -5.75
C LEU A 28 4.50 10.65 -6.53
N LEU A 29 5.60 10.07 -6.05
CA LEU A 29 6.88 10.13 -6.76
C LEU A 29 6.85 9.31 -8.07
N ILE A 30 6.25 8.12 -8.05
CA ILE A 30 6.07 7.29 -9.25
C ILE A 30 5.17 8.01 -10.26
N ALA A 31 4.05 8.56 -9.81
CA ALA A 31 3.16 9.32 -10.66
C ALA A 31 3.84 10.56 -11.30
N ARG A 32 4.74 11.23 -10.56
CA ARG A 32 5.49 12.39 -11.06
C ARG A 32 6.45 12.05 -12.20
N VAL A 33 6.93 10.81 -12.28
CA VAL A 33 7.78 10.37 -13.41
C VAL A 33 6.97 9.80 -14.58
N GLY A 34 5.63 9.90 -14.52
CA GLY A 34 4.72 9.47 -15.59
C GLY A 34 4.38 7.98 -15.55
N GLU A 35 4.78 7.28 -14.50
CA GLU A 35 4.51 5.85 -14.34
C GLU A 35 3.25 5.61 -13.50
N THR A 36 2.54 4.52 -13.78
CA THR A 36 1.37 4.12 -13.00
C THR A 36 1.83 3.30 -11.79
N PRO A 37 1.61 3.75 -10.54
CA PRO A 37 2.02 3.01 -9.37
C PRO A 37 1.24 1.70 -9.23
N SER A 38 1.96 0.62 -8.91
CA SER A 38 1.36 -0.67 -8.57
C SER A 38 0.77 -0.61 -7.16
N ALA A 39 -0.46 -0.12 -7.04
CA ALA A 39 -1.15 0.06 -5.77
C ALA A 39 -2.46 -0.75 -5.76
N TRP A 40 -2.63 -1.57 -4.72
CA TRP A 40 -3.87 -2.33 -4.52
C TRP A 40 -5.04 -1.37 -4.27
N HIS A 41 -6.15 -1.63 -4.92
CA HIS A 41 -7.40 -0.91 -4.73
C HIS A 41 -8.23 -1.56 -3.61
N SER A 42 -9.03 -0.77 -2.92
CA SER A 42 -10.03 -1.35 -2.01
C SER A 42 -11.06 -2.14 -2.81
N ALA A 43 -11.37 -3.36 -2.38
CA ALA A 43 -12.41 -4.20 -2.98
C ALA A 43 -13.81 -3.53 -2.97
N GLY A 44 -14.03 -2.57 -2.06
CA GLY A 44 -15.27 -1.79 -2.01
C GLY A 44 -15.38 -0.68 -3.05
N MET A 45 -14.33 -0.40 -3.83
CA MET A 45 -14.35 0.61 -4.88
C MET A 45 -14.87 0.02 -6.19
N PRO A 46 -15.64 0.78 -7.00
CA PRO A 46 -16.00 0.35 -8.34
C PRO A 46 -14.76 0.03 -9.17
N GLY A 47 -14.67 -1.18 -9.73
CA GLY A 47 -13.51 -1.63 -10.50
C GLY A 47 -12.31 -2.10 -9.66
N GLY A 48 -12.44 -2.13 -8.33
CA GLY A 48 -11.34 -2.46 -7.41
C GLY A 48 -10.89 -3.93 -7.53
N ASP A 49 -11.85 -4.85 -7.60
CA ASP A 49 -11.57 -6.28 -7.74
C ASP A 49 -10.90 -6.59 -9.09
N GLU A 50 -11.37 -5.98 -10.17
CA GLU A 50 -10.77 -6.15 -11.50
C GLU A 50 -9.34 -5.60 -11.57
N ALA A 51 -9.10 -4.44 -10.95
CA ALA A 51 -7.76 -3.84 -10.88
C ALA A 51 -6.81 -4.71 -10.05
N ASN A 52 -7.30 -5.28 -8.95
CA ASN A 52 -6.53 -6.15 -8.06
C ASN A 52 -6.22 -7.50 -8.68
N LYS A 53 -7.11 -8.05 -9.51
CA LYS A 53 -6.93 -9.35 -10.15
C LYS A 53 -5.63 -9.44 -10.96
N ALA A 54 -5.25 -8.37 -11.65
CA ALA A 54 -3.99 -8.33 -12.38
C ALA A 54 -2.76 -8.45 -11.46
N PHE A 55 -2.85 -7.94 -10.23
CA PHE A 55 -1.80 -8.09 -9.21
C PHE A 55 -1.85 -9.46 -8.55
N GLU A 56 -3.04 -10.00 -8.29
CA GLU A 56 -3.20 -11.36 -7.79
C GLU A 56 -2.53 -12.36 -8.73
N ASP A 57 -2.90 -12.35 -10.00
CA ASP A 57 -2.38 -13.27 -11.02
C ASP A 57 -0.84 -13.13 -11.16
N LYS A 58 -0.29 -11.93 -10.95
CA LYS A 58 1.15 -11.65 -11.04
C LYS A 58 1.94 -12.05 -9.78
N TYR A 59 1.42 -11.74 -8.59
CA TYR A 59 2.18 -11.80 -7.34
C TYR A 59 1.83 -12.99 -6.45
N ILE A 60 0.59 -13.49 -6.46
CA ILE A 60 0.21 -14.66 -5.65
C ILE A 60 1.10 -15.88 -5.93
N PRO A 61 1.41 -16.24 -7.20
CA PRO A 61 2.29 -17.39 -7.48
C PRO A 61 3.70 -17.26 -6.90
N GLN A 62 4.13 -16.05 -6.55
CA GLN A 62 5.44 -15.78 -5.94
C GLN A 62 5.41 -15.95 -4.42
N ILE A 63 4.22 -15.97 -3.80
CA ILE A 63 4.01 -16.07 -2.36
C ILE A 63 3.74 -17.53 -2.01
N ARG A 64 4.74 -18.21 -1.43
CA ARG A 64 4.76 -19.67 -1.16
C ARG A 64 3.52 -20.28 -0.50
N HIS A 65 2.73 -19.52 0.24
CA HIS A 65 1.57 -20.03 0.99
C HIS A 65 0.22 -19.58 0.40
N LEU A 66 0.24 -18.79 -0.67
CA LEU A 66 -0.97 -18.33 -1.38
C LEU A 66 -1.12 -19.01 -2.74
N GLY A 67 -0.13 -19.79 -3.18
CA GLY A 67 -0.12 -20.56 -4.43
C GLY A 67 -0.28 -22.05 -4.20
#